data_AF-A0A7S4I3N8-F1
#
_entry.id   AF-A0A7S4I3N8-F1
#
_cell.length_a   1.000
_cell.length_b   1.000
_cell.length_c   1.000
_cell.angle_alpha   90.00
_cell.angle_beta   90.00
_cell.angle_gamma   90.00
#
_symmetry.space_group_name_H-M   'P 1'
#
loop_
_entity.id
_entity.type
_entity.pdbx_description
1 polymer ?
#
loop_
_entity_poly.entity_id
_entity_poly.type
_entity_poly.pdbx_seq_one_letter_code
_entity_poly.pdbx_strand_id
1 'polypeptide(L)'
;QNCCAAGNKSIAIFLDNAGDVWAKGSLGHVNGSNVSYDHPTKIVEGRNIISVTCGGTFLILLDSDGFLWAMGRNHEKQFGMVSKQKETKTAVRVPGKKSPTEFAAVACGFSFTVCLDTQGFLWTCGDN
;
A
#
# COMPACT_ATOMS: atom_id res chain seq x y z
N GLN A 1 6.51 -1.18 -16.14
CA GLN A 1 5.68 -2.18 -15.44
C GLN A 1 6.32 -2.45 -14.10
N ASN A 2 5.73 -1.96 -13.00
CA ASN A 2 6.24 -2.17 -11.65
C ASN A 2 5.53 -3.38 -11.04
N CYS A 3 6.30 -4.38 -10.62
CA CYS A 3 5.79 -5.53 -9.89
C CYS A 3 6.45 -5.59 -8.51
N CYS A 4 5.66 -5.80 -7.46
CA CYS A 4 6.18 -6.06 -6.12
C CYS A 4 5.67 -7.40 -5.60
N ALA A 5 6.51 -8.11 -4.86
CA ALA A 5 6.20 -9.37 -4.20
C ALA A 5 6.45 -9.22 -2.70
N ALA A 6 5.48 -9.63 -1.86
CA ALA A 6 5.60 -9.55 -0.41
C ALA A 6 6.45 -10.73 0.11
N GLY A 7 7.54 -10.45 0.82
CA GLY A 7 8.62 -11.40 1.17
C GLY A 7 8.27 -12.60 2.07
N ASN A 8 6.99 -12.87 2.37
CA ASN A 8 6.59 -14.08 3.09
C ASN A 8 5.24 -14.67 2.61
N LYS A 9 4.62 -14.08 1.57
CA LYS A 9 3.39 -14.58 0.95
C LYS A 9 3.46 -14.39 -0.55
N SER A 10 2.97 -15.39 -1.28
CA SER A 10 3.03 -15.47 -2.73
C SER A 10 2.01 -14.54 -3.42
N ILE A 11 1.94 -13.26 -3.03
CA ILE A 11 1.19 -12.24 -3.77
C ILE A 11 2.09 -11.54 -4.78
N ALA A 12 1.63 -11.49 -6.02
CA ALA A 12 2.17 -10.68 -7.09
C ALA A 12 1.21 -9.53 -7.36
N ILE A 13 1.76 -8.32 -7.39
CA ILE A 13 1.01 -7.09 -7.72
C ILE A 13 1.49 -6.55 -9.06
N PHE A 14 0.55 -6.13 -9.89
CA PHE A 14 0.80 -5.57 -11.21
C PHE A 14 0.10 -4.22 -11.33
N LEU A 15 0.81 -3.25 -11.89
CA LEU A 15 0.25 -1.96 -12.27
C LEU A 15 0.12 -1.91 -13.80
N ASP A 16 -1.07 -1.58 -14.29
CA ASP A 16 -1.31 -1.38 -15.72
C ASP A 16 -1.13 0.09 -16.16
N ASN A 17 -1.18 0.34 -17.47
CA ASN A 17 -1.02 1.68 -18.03
C ASN A 17 -2.22 2.60 -17.79
N ALA A 18 -3.37 2.05 -17.37
CA ALA A 18 -4.54 2.83 -16.97
C ALA A 18 -4.45 3.30 -15.51
N GLY A 19 -3.44 2.83 -14.76
CA GLY A 19 -3.27 3.12 -13.34
C GLY A 19 -4.14 2.24 -12.44
N ASP A 20 -4.65 1.12 -12.95
CA ASP A 20 -5.32 0.11 -12.15
C ASP A 20 -4.32 -0.89 -11.58
N VAL A 21 -4.63 -1.40 -10.39
CA VAL A 21 -3.76 -2.33 -9.66
C VAL A 21 -4.41 -3.70 -9.61
N TRP A 22 -3.65 -4.70 -10.01
CA TRP A 22 -4.05 -6.10 -10.08
C TRP A 22 -3.26 -6.92 -9.09
N ALA A 23 -3.92 -7.86 -8.42
CA ALA A 23 -3.30 -8.79 -7.50
C ALA A 23 -3.56 -10.24 -7.91
N LYS A 24 -2.55 -11.09 -7.73
CA LYS A 24 -2.67 -12.54 -7.82
C LYS A 24 -1.91 -13.19 -6.67
N GLY A 25 -2.54 -14.11 -5.96
CA GLY A 25 -1.97 -14.82 -4.82
C GLY A 25 -2.49 -14.33 -3.47
N SER A 26 -1.79 -14.63 -2.37
CA SER A 26 -2.32 -14.41 -1.02
C SER A 26 -1.75 -13.15 -0.37
N LEU A 27 -2.62 -12.15 -0.13
CA LEU A 27 -2.28 -11.00 0.73
C LEU A 27 -2.19 -11.42 2.20
N GLY A 28 -2.91 -12.49 2.55
CA GLY A 28 -2.91 -13.07 3.88
C GLY A 28 -4.12 -12.70 4.72
N HIS A 29 -4.04 -12.96 6.03
CA HIS A 29 -5.10 -12.60 6.97
C HIS A 29 -5.25 -11.08 7.07
N VAL A 30 -6.42 -10.59 6.64
CA VAL A 30 -6.86 -9.21 6.72
C VAL A 30 -8.31 -9.18 7.23
N ASN A 31 -8.53 -8.47 8.34
CA ASN A 31 -9.74 -8.38 9.13
C ASN A 31 -10.32 -9.76 9.52
N GLY A 32 -9.46 -10.66 9.99
CA GLY A 32 -9.86 -12.01 10.43
C GLY A 32 -10.23 -13.00 9.31
N SER A 33 -10.04 -12.65 8.03
CA SER A 33 -10.22 -13.59 6.91
C SER A 33 -8.95 -13.66 6.06
N ASN A 34 -8.67 -14.84 5.49
CA ASN A 34 -7.56 -14.96 4.55
C ASN A 34 -7.98 -14.32 3.22
N VAL A 35 -7.18 -13.38 2.72
CA VAL A 35 -7.40 -12.70 1.45
C VAL A 35 -6.46 -13.32 0.43
N SER A 36 -7.04 -13.97 -0.58
CA SER A 36 -6.32 -14.56 -1.72
C SER A 36 -7.06 -14.26 -3.03
N TYR A 37 -6.27 -14.17 -4.10
CA TYR A 37 -6.71 -13.90 -5.46
C TYR A 37 -6.20 -15.04 -6.35
N ASP A 38 -7.04 -16.04 -6.63
CA ASP A 38 -6.60 -17.25 -7.35
C ASP A 38 -6.35 -17.00 -8.86
N HIS A 39 -6.87 -15.89 -9.37
CA HIS A 39 -6.64 -15.35 -10.70
C HIS A 39 -6.28 -13.86 -10.57
N PRO A 40 -5.69 -13.22 -11.60
CA PRO A 40 -5.47 -11.77 -11.59
C PRO A 40 -6.79 -11.04 -11.34
N THR A 41 -6.90 -10.38 -10.20
CA THR A 41 -8.08 -9.63 -9.79
C THR A 41 -7.71 -8.16 -9.67
N LYS A 42 -8.51 -7.28 -10.26
CA LYS A 42 -8.37 -5.83 -10.07
C LYS A 42 -8.75 -5.48 -8.63
N ILE A 43 -7.83 -4.89 -7.88
CA ILE A 43 -7.99 -4.55 -6.45
C ILE A 43 -8.12 -3.06 -6.20
N VAL A 44 -7.64 -2.23 -7.13
CA VAL A 44 -7.82 -0.77 -7.14
C VAL A 44 -8.12 -0.35 -8.56
N GLU A 45 -9.17 0.46 -8.72
CA GLU A 45 -9.67 0.95 -9.99
C GLU A 45 -9.78 2.48 -9.99
N GLY A 46 -9.38 3.11 -11.09
CA GLY A 46 -9.69 4.53 -11.36
C GLY A 46 -8.99 5.52 -10.42
N ARG A 47 -7.76 5.19 -9.99
CA ARG A 47 -6.98 6.05 -9.08
C ARG A 47 -5.64 6.50 -9.65
N ASN A 48 -5.39 6.29 -10.94
CA ASN A 48 -4.15 6.70 -11.62
C ASN A 48 -2.90 6.36 -10.80
N ILE A 49 -2.82 5.12 -10.32
CA ILE A 49 -1.69 4.69 -9.49
C ILE A 49 -0.42 4.74 -10.32
N ILE A 50 0.62 5.38 -9.80
CA ILE A 50 1.92 5.51 -10.46
C ILE A 50 2.98 4.60 -9.84
N SER A 51 2.79 4.20 -8.59
CA SER A 51 3.71 3.31 -7.90
C SER A 51 3.00 2.42 -6.88
N VAL A 52 3.51 1.20 -6.74
CA VAL A 52 3.00 0.19 -5.81
C VAL A 52 4.18 -0.44 -5.10
N THR A 53 4.09 -0.51 -3.78
CA THR A 53 5.09 -1.11 -2.92
C THR A 53 4.43 -2.12 -1.98
N CYS A 54 5.10 -3.25 -1.80
CA CYS A 54 4.64 -4.36 -0.98
C CYS A 54 5.45 -4.41 0.31
N GLY A 55 4.76 -4.43 1.46
CA GLY A 55 5.33 -4.84 2.75
C GLY A 55 5.15 -6.35 2.98
N GLY A 56 5.30 -6.82 4.23
CA GLY A 56 5.15 -8.24 4.56
C GLY A 56 3.71 -8.76 4.41
N THR A 57 2.73 -8.00 4.89
CA THR A 57 1.29 -8.34 4.83
C THR A 57 0.42 -7.12 4.50
N PHE A 58 1.02 -6.11 3.87
CA PHE A 58 0.34 -4.88 3.49
C PHE A 58 0.92 -4.32 2.19
N LEU A 59 0.18 -3.39 1.60
CA LEU A 59 0.53 -2.74 0.34
C LEU A 59 0.35 -1.24 0.53
N ILE A 60 1.26 -0.47 -0.06
CA ILE A 60 1.15 0.98 -0.17
C ILE A 60 1.17 1.35 -1.66
N LEU A 61 0.27 2.24 -2.04
CA LEU A 61 0.06 2.71 -3.41
C LEU A 61 0.22 4.22 -3.41
N LEU A 62 0.84 4.74 -4.46
CA LEU A 62 0.98 6.17 -4.70
C LEU A 62 0.24 6.53 -5.99
N ASP A 63 -0.70 7.47 -5.91
CA ASP A 63 -1.37 8.01 -7.09
C ASP A 63 -0.61 9.19 -7.71
N SER A 64 -1.01 9.55 -8.94
CA SER A 64 -0.46 10.69 -9.67
C SER A 64 -0.71 12.04 -8.99
N ASP A 65 -1.70 12.11 -8.10
CA ASP A 65 -2.06 13.31 -7.34
C ASP A 65 -1.23 13.45 -6.05
N GLY A 66 -0.29 12.51 -5.81
CA GLY A 66 0.61 12.52 -4.66
C GLY A 66 0.00 11.97 -3.37
N PHE A 67 -1.19 11.36 -3.42
CA PHE A 67 -1.81 10.70 -2.28
C PHE A 67 -1.36 9.25 -2.13
N LEU A 68 -1.15 8.88 -0.87
CA LEU A 68 -0.87 7.51 -0.49
C LEU A 68 -2.15 6.77 -0.15
N TRP A 69 -2.19 5.52 -0.56
CA TRP A 69 -3.24 4.57 -0.24
C TRP A 69 -2.63 3.33 0.38
N ALA A 70 -3.27 2.79 1.40
CA ALA A 70 -2.80 1.60 2.08
C ALA A 70 -3.87 0.50 2.08
N MET A 71 -3.44 -0.75 1.99
CA MET A 71 -4.30 -1.91 2.19
C MET A 71 -3.57 -3.07 2.87
N GLY A 72 -4.32 -3.95 3.52
CA GLY A 72 -3.80 -5.09 4.25
C GLY A 72 -3.77 -4.87 5.77
N ARG A 73 -2.79 -5.49 6.43
CA ARG A 73 -2.64 -5.47 7.89
C ARG A 73 -2.00 -4.16 8.37
N ASN A 74 -2.56 -3.57 9.43
CA ASN A 74 -2.12 -2.33 10.07
C ASN A 74 -2.01 -2.48 11.60
N HIS A 75 -1.61 -3.68 12.07
CA HIS A 75 -1.52 -3.97 13.51
C HIS A 75 -0.45 -3.11 14.19
N GLU A 76 0.67 -2.87 13.49
CA GLU A 76 1.79 -2.07 13.99
C GLU A 76 1.71 -0.61 13.54
N LYS A 77 0.53 -0.13 13.13
CA LYS A 77 0.35 1.22 12.58
C LYS A 77 1.25 1.49 11.36
N GLN A 78 1.54 0.44 10.57
CA GLN A 78 2.38 0.50 9.37
C GLN A 78 1.89 1.52 8.32
N PHE A 79 0.62 1.91 8.36
CA PHE A 79 0.03 2.89 7.45
C PHE A 79 0.34 4.34 7.86
N GLY A 80 1.01 4.57 8.99
CA GLY A 80 1.28 5.92 9.49
C GLY A 80 0.06 6.65 10.04
N MET A 81 -1.07 5.95 10.14
CA MET A 81 -2.34 6.51 10.58
C MET A 81 -2.62 6.20 12.04
N VAL A 82 -3.31 7.12 12.70
CA VAL A 82 -4.24 6.83 13.81
C VAL A 82 -5.55 6.28 13.23
N SER A 83 -5.47 5.31 12.31
CA SER A 83 -6.66 4.67 11.77
C SER A 83 -7.23 3.79 12.86
N LYS A 84 -8.49 3.99 13.23
CA LYS A 84 -9.22 3.03 14.09
C LYS A 84 -9.28 1.63 13.44
N GLN A 85 -9.06 1.55 12.13
CA GLN A 85 -9.03 0.29 11.38
C GLN A 85 -7.62 -0.30 11.40
N LYS A 86 -7.51 -1.40 12.15
CA LYS A 86 -6.29 -2.20 12.28
C LYS A 86 -5.98 -3.04 11.04
N GLU A 87 -6.95 -3.21 10.13
CA GLU A 87 -6.83 -4.02 8.92
C GLU A 87 -7.85 -3.51 7.89
N THR A 88 -7.49 -3.47 6.60
CA THR A 88 -8.44 -3.13 5.52
C THR A 88 -8.22 -3.97 4.28
N LYS A 89 -9.33 -4.47 3.70
CA LYS A 89 -9.32 -5.21 2.43
C LYS A 89 -9.34 -4.29 1.20
N THR A 90 -9.75 -3.04 1.39
CA THR A 90 -9.83 -2.02 0.34
C THR A 90 -8.79 -0.93 0.57
N ALA A 91 -8.30 -0.32 -0.51
CA ALA A 91 -7.31 0.75 -0.42
C ALA A 91 -7.91 1.99 0.26
N VAL A 92 -7.42 2.31 1.45
CA VAL A 92 -7.80 3.50 2.23
C VAL A 92 -6.78 4.60 2.06
N ARG A 93 -7.25 5.85 1.95
CA ARG A 93 -6.36 7.00 1.82
C ARG A 93 -5.62 7.20 3.13
N VAL A 94 -4.30 7.35 3.05
CA VAL A 94 -3.46 7.75 4.17
C VAL A 94 -3.46 9.28 4.21
N PRO A 95 -4.12 9.92 5.20
CA PRO A 95 -4.09 11.37 5.32
C PRO A 95 -2.67 11.82 5.64
N GLY A 96 -2.13 12.73 4.83
CA GLY A 96 -0.90 13.44 5.15
C GLY A 96 -1.06 14.23 6.45
N LYS A 97 0.02 14.33 7.25
CA LYS A 97 0.02 15.14 8.49
C LYS A 97 -0.16 16.63 8.22
N LYS A 98 0.15 17.09 7.00
CA LYS A 98 -0.22 18.40 6.48
C LYS A 98 -1.02 18.21 5.20
N SER A 99 -2.03 19.03 5.00
CA SER A 99 -2.75 19.10 3.73
C SER A 99 -2.11 20.20 2.88
N PRO A 100 -1.73 19.96 1.61
CA PRO A 100 -1.50 18.67 0.95
C PRO A 100 -0.01 18.26 1.06
N THR A 101 0.28 17.19 1.79
CA THR A 101 1.57 16.49 1.69
C THR A 101 1.48 15.59 0.46
N GLU A 102 2.28 15.91 -0.56
CA GLU A 102 2.42 15.12 -1.78
C GLU A 102 3.65 14.24 -1.67
N PHE A 103 3.51 12.95 -1.92
CA PHE A 103 4.64 12.02 -1.83
C PHE A 103 5.27 11.79 -3.19
N ALA A 104 6.60 11.85 -3.25
CA ALA A 104 7.40 11.60 -4.45
C ALA A 104 7.81 10.13 -4.57
N ALA A 105 8.07 9.45 -3.44
CA ALA A 105 8.49 8.06 -3.44
C ALA A 105 8.05 7.32 -2.17
N VAL A 106 7.86 6.00 -2.30
CA VAL A 106 7.50 5.12 -1.18
C VAL A 106 8.25 3.80 -1.25
N ALA A 107 8.79 3.38 -0.11
CA ALA A 107 9.43 2.09 0.10
C ALA A 107 8.84 1.42 1.34
N CYS A 108 8.79 0.09 1.36
CA CYS A 108 8.31 -0.67 2.50
C CYS A 108 9.30 -1.78 2.82
N GLY A 109 9.54 -1.98 4.10
CA GLY A 109 10.13 -3.20 4.64
C GLY A 109 9.05 -4.20 5.05
N PHE A 110 9.44 -5.17 5.87
CA PHE A 110 8.52 -6.20 6.34
C PHE A 110 7.37 -5.64 7.20
N SER A 111 7.71 -4.73 8.13
CA SER A 111 6.78 -4.14 9.10
C SER A 111 6.85 -2.60 9.18
N PHE A 112 7.57 -1.95 8.25
CA PHE A 112 7.71 -0.50 8.24
C PHE A 112 7.55 0.08 6.83
N THR A 113 7.17 1.33 6.77
CA THR A 113 6.95 2.12 5.56
C THR A 113 7.80 3.38 5.65
N VAL A 114 8.45 3.74 4.55
CA VAL A 114 9.22 4.97 4.39
C VAL A 114 8.67 5.71 3.18
N CYS A 115 8.30 6.97 3.37
CA CYS A 115 7.79 7.83 2.33
C CYS A 115 8.63 9.10 2.23
N LEU A 116 8.89 9.55 1.01
CA LEU A 116 9.57 10.82 0.72
C LEU A 116 8.55 11.80 0.16
N ASP A 117 8.45 12.97 0.77
CA ASP A 117 7.63 14.10 0.34
C ASP A 117 8.30 14.85 -0.82
N THR A 118 7.53 15.54 -1.68
CA THR A 118 8.04 16.45 -2.72
C THR A 118 8.87 17.60 -2.13
N GLN A 119 8.65 17.93 -0.86
CA GLN A 119 9.45 18.90 -0.10
C GLN A 119 10.78 18.33 0.44
N GLY A 120 11.09 17.05 0.19
CA GLY A 120 12.32 16.40 0.65
C GLY A 120 12.28 15.90 2.10
N PHE A 121 11.11 15.94 2.76
CA PHE A 121 10.95 15.36 4.10
C PHE A 121 10.75 13.86 4.03
N LEU A 122 11.46 13.13 4.91
CA LEU A 122 11.30 11.69 5.08
C LEU A 122 10.30 11.39 6.19
N TRP A 123 9.37 10.49 5.90
CA TRP A 123 8.35 10.03 6.82
C TRP A 123 8.48 8.53 7.02
N THR A 124 8.58 8.07 8.26
CA THR A 124 8.66 6.63 8.59
C THR A 124 7.50 6.23 9.48
N CYS A 125 6.89 5.08 9.22
CA CYS A 125 5.73 4.57 9.92
C CYS A 125 5.81 3.05 10.09
N GLY A 126 5.28 2.50 11.18
CA GLY A 126 5.36 1.08 11.51
C GLY A 126 6.21 0.81 12.75
N ASP A 127 6.65 -0.44 12.88
CA ASP A 127 7.45 -0.92 14.01
C ASP A 127 8.96 -0.74 13.70
N ASN A 128 9.71 -0.16 14.64
CA ASN A 128 11.16 0.07 14.55
C ASN A 128 11.90 -0.76 15.60
#